data_AF-A0A6B3CZB5-F1
#
_entry.id   AF-A0A6B3CZB5-F1
#
_cell.length_a   1.000
_cell.length_b   1.000
_cell.length_c   1.000
_cell.angle_alpha   90.00
_cell.angle_beta   90.00
_cell.angle_gamma   90.00
#
_symmetry.space_group_name_H-M   'P 1'
#
loop_
_entity.id
_entity.type
_entity.pdbx_description
1 polymer ?
#
loop_
_entity_poly.entity_id
_entity_poly.type
_entity_poly.pdbx_seq_one_letter_code
_entity_poly.pdbx_strand_id
1 'polypeptide(L)'
;MRSNARMRELLRATGVSGLSHQDIPPMFRDVVAGGWSVTAAGGRVLTALRPETPGRYIDRLAEETTVNGRGMTDYDLPAARHERTPLLVRRCLAYVCACLRTAQEEFGDSRVRAYVSLSCADTDEGLLTSNVTFCTPLADVRPYIPGLEQVRDAAVAEISAEDCRAWW
;
A
#
# COMPACT_ATOMS: atom_id res chain seq x y z
N MET A 1 -3.13 12.15 5.49
CA MET A 1 -3.74 10.96 4.87
C MET A 1 -5.08 11.35 4.25
N ARG A 2 -5.33 10.96 3.00
CA ARG A 2 -6.66 11.05 2.36
C ARG A 2 -7.31 9.67 2.39
N SER A 3 -8.61 9.60 2.66
CA SER A 3 -9.33 8.31 2.80
C SER A 3 -10.82 8.47 2.54
N ASN A 4 -11.52 7.37 2.27
CA ASN A 4 -12.98 7.36 2.27
C ASN A 4 -13.55 7.02 3.67
N ALA A 5 -14.87 7.09 3.82
CA ALA A 5 -15.54 6.88 5.10
C ALA A 5 -15.30 5.47 5.68
N ARG A 6 -15.35 4.44 4.82
CA ARG A 6 -15.12 3.05 5.20
C ARG A 6 -13.72 2.83 5.77
N MET A 7 -12.70 3.39 5.13
CA MET A 7 -11.33 3.30 5.62
C MET A 7 -11.16 4.00 6.97
N ARG A 8 -11.74 5.20 7.16
CA ARG A 8 -11.68 5.89 8.47
C ARG A 8 -12.30 5.06 9.60
N GLU A 9 -13.39 4.37 9.32
CA GLU A 9 -14.04 3.48 10.29
C GLU A 9 -13.14 2.28 10.64
N LEU A 10 -12.55 1.63 9.63
CA LEU A 10 -11.62 0.53 9.82
C LEU A 10 -10.39 0.95 10.65
N LEU A 11 -9.80 2.10 10.35
CA LEU A 11 -8.64 2.60 11.09
C LEU A 11 -8.98 2.91 12.55
N ARG A 12 -10.17 3.47 12.82
CA ARG A 12 -10.65 3.73 14.18
C ARG A 12 -10.86 2.43 14.96
N ALA A 13 -11.45 1.41 14.34
CA ALA A 13 -11.70 0.12 14.96
C ALA A 13 -10.40 -0.68 15.21
N THR A 14 -9.40 -0.51 14.34
CA THR A 14 -8.15 -1.29 14.39
C THR A 14 -7.19 -0.80 15.48
N GLY A 15 -7.09 0.52 15.69
CA GLY A 15 -6.01 1.09 16.51
C GLY A 15 -4.67 1.00 15.79
N VAL A 16 -4.23 2.12 15.21
CA VAL A 16 -3.09 2.17 14.28
C VAL A 16 -1.78 2.63 14.93
N SER A 17 -1.74 2.81 16.25
CA SER A 17 -0.52 3.14 16.97
C SER A 17 0.34 1.90 17.22
N GLY A 18 1.66 2.09 17.33
CA GLY A 18 2.63 1.04 17.62
C GLY A 18 2.74 0.01 16.50
N LEU A 19 2.67 0.45 15.24
CA LEU A 19 3.02 -0.38 14.10
C LEU A 19 4.53 -0.66 14.12
N SER A 20 4.92 -1.86 13.73
CA SER A 20 6.31 -2.27 13.78
C SER A 20 6.66 -3.20 12.62
N HIS A 21 7.95 -3.48 12.47
CA HIS A 21 8.41 -4.51 11.52
C HIS A 21 7.83 -5.90 11.83
N GLN A 22 7.40 -6.16 13.07
CA GLN A 22 6.79 -7.45 13.43
C GLN A 22 5.43 -7.64 12.78
N ASP A 23 4.69 -6.55 12.54
CA ASP A 23 3.40 -6.56 11.84
C ASP A 23 3.57 -6.85 10.33
N ILE A 24 4.78 -6.77 9.76
CA ILE A 24 5.02 -7.04 8.33
C ILE A 24 5.23 -8.54 8.13
N PRO A 25 4.51 -9.21 7.22
CA PRO A 25 4.76 -10.62 6.93
C PRO A 25 6.16 -10.84 6.34
N PRO A 26 6.84 -11.96 6.61
CA PRO A 26 8.24 -12.18 6.22
C PRO A 26 8.53 -11.90 4.73
N MET A 27 7.69 -12.39 3.81
CA MET A 27 7.87 -12.17 2.37
C MET A 27 7.89 -10.69 1.95
N PHE A 28 7.22 -9.81 2.70
CA PHE A 28 7.19 -8.38 2.45
C PHE A 28 8.37 -7.65 3.10
N ARG A 29 8.98 -8.23 4.14
CA ARG A 29 10.21 -7.68 4.73
C ARG A 29 11.36 -7.74 3.75
N ASP A 30 11.45 -8.82 2.97
CA ASP A 30 12.46 -8.94 1.90
C ASP A 30 12.27 -7.87 0.83
N VAL A 31 11.02 -7.54 0.50
CA VAL A 31 10.70 -6.44 -0.43
C VAL A 31 11.14 -5.09 0.14
N VAL A 32 10.88 -4.83 1.42
CA VAL A 32 11.36 -3.62 2.10
C VAL A 32 12.89 -3.56 2.12
N ALA A 33 13.54 -4.67 2.46
CA ALA A 33 15.00 -4.75 2.59
C ALA A 33 15.71 -4.57 1.23
N GLY A 34 15.07 -4.96 0.12
CA GLY A 34 15.57 -4.71 -1.22
C GLY A 34 15.53 -3.24 -1.64
N GLY A 35 14.81 -2.38 -0.91
CA GLY A 35 14.77 -0.95 -1.15
C GLY A 35 14.11 -0.57 -2.48
N TRP A 36 14.53 0.58 -3.02
CA TRP A 36 13.98 1.15 -4.23
C TRP A 36 15.00 1.25 -5.36
N SER A 37 14.47 1.35 -6.57
CA SER A 37 15.21 1.53 -7.81
C SER A 37 14.50 2.55 -8.69
N VAL A 38 15.27 3.18 -9.59
CA VAL A 38 14.72 4.03 -10.65
C VAL A 38 14.84 3.28 -11.99
N THR A 39 13.73 3.17 -12.71
CA THR A 39 13.70 2.55 -14.05
C THR A 39 14.25 3.52 -15.10
N ALA A 40 14.51 3.01 -16.32
CA ALA A 40 14.93 3.86 -17.43
C ALA A 40 13.89 4.93 -17.81
N ALA A 41 12.60 4.68 -17.53
CA ALA A 41 11.50 5.63 -17.73
C ALA A 41 11.34 6.61 -16.54
N GLY A 42 12.22 6.52 -15.53
CA GLY A 42 12.17 7.37 -14.33
C GLY A 42 11.13 6.95 -13.29
N GLY A 43 10.54 5.75 -13.43
CA GLY A 43 9.63 5.17 -12.45
C GLY A 43 10.37 4.76 -11.18
N ARG A 44 9.79 5.05 -10.02
CA ARG A 44 10.32 4.60 -8.72
C ARG A 44 9.66 3.28 -8.36
N VAL A 45 10.45 2.21 -8.39
CA VAL A 45 9.95 0.85 -8.20
C VAL A 45 10.65 0.16 -7.06
N LEU A 46 9.95 -0.73 -6.37
CA LEU A 46 10.54 -1.61 -5.36
C LEU A 46 11.49 -2.61 -6.05
N THR A 47 12.75 -2.62 -5.65
CA THR A 47 13.82 -3.34 -6.36
C THR A 47 13.53 -4.84 -6.46
N ALA A 48 13.10 -5.45 -5.36
CA ALA A 48 12.77 -6.87 -5.29
C ALA A 48 11.58 -7.26 -6.17
N LEU A 49 10.78 -6.29 -6.62
CA LEU A 49 9.57 -6.48 -7.41
C LEU A 49 9.76 -6.20 -8.89
N ARG A 50 10.94 -5.69 -9.28
CA ARG A 50 11.26 -5.34 -10.65
C ARG A 50 11.37 -6.60 -11.51
N PRO A 51 10.65 -6.67 -12.64
CA PRO A 51 10.78 -7.80 -13.56
C PRO A 51 12.16 -7.79 -14.22
N GLU A 52 12.71 -8.98 -14.49
CA GLU A 52 13.99 -9.14 -15.19
C GLU A 52 13.97 -8.52 -16.59
N THR A 53 12.84 -8.70 -17.29
CA THR A 53 12.59 -8.08 -18.59
C THR A 53 11.72 -6.84 -18.41
N PRO A 54 12.16 -5.65 -18.86
CA PRO A 54 11.36 -4.44 -18.81
C PRO A 54 10.03 -4.60 -19.56
N GLY A 55 8.93 -4.32 -18.89
CA GLY A 55 7.61 -4.24 -19.51
C GLY A 55 7.50 -3.00 -20.41
N ARG A 56 6.53 -3.01 -21.33
CA ARG A 56 6.11 -1.81 -22.07
C ARG A 56 4.92 -1.20 -21.36
N TYR A 57 5.14 -0.08 -20.67
CA TYR A 57 4.11 0.67 -19.98
C TYR A 57 3.75 1.92 -20.76
N ILE A 58 2.47 2.30 -20.72
CA ILE A 58 1.97 3.48 -21.43
C ILE A 58 2.53 4.79 -20.85
N ASP A 59 2.80 4.81 -19.55
CA ASP A 59 3.42 5.91 -18.83
C ASP A 59 4.06 5.40 -17.52
N ARG A 60 4.67 6.34 -16.79
CA ARG A 60 5.32 6.07 -15.51
C ARG A 60 4.36 5.59 -14.42
N LEU A 61 3.12 6.12 -14.39
CA LEU A 61 2.14 5.74 -13.38
C LEU A 61 1.72 4.27 -13.57
N ALA A 62 1.50 3.86 -14.82
CA ALA A 62 1.21 2.48 -15.18
C ALA A 62 2.36 1.55 -14.83
N GLU A 63 3.62 1.97 -15.05
CA GLU A 63 4.79 1.22 -14.61
C GLU A 63 4.83 1.04 -13.09
N GLU A 64 4.80 2.15 -12.34
CA GLU A 64 4.91 2.12 -10.88
C GLU A 64 3.78 1.31 -10.24
N THR A 65 2.54 1.51 -10.68
CA THR A 65 1.38 0.80 -10.11
C THR A 65 1.38 -0.70 -10.44
N THR A 66 1.83 -1.08 -11.64
CA THR A 66 1.95 -2.49 -12.02
C THR A 66 3.07 -3.19 -11.26
N VAL A 67 4.25 -2.55 -11.18
CA VAL A 67 5.43 -3.16 -10.54
C VAL A 67 5.28 -3.18 -9.03
N ASN A 68 4.79 -2.11 -8.41
CA ASN A 68 4.76 -1.95 -6.95
C ASN A 68 3.50 -2.52 -6.29
N GLY A 69 2.44 -2.81 -7.06
CA GLY A 69 1.16 -3.26 -6.52
C GLY A 69 1.21 -4.69 -5.98
N ARG A 70 0.85 -4.92 -4.72
CA ARG A 70 0.82 -6.26 -4.10
C ARG A 70 -0.44 -6.49 -3.29
N GLY A 71 -1.00 -7.70 -3.41
CA GLY A 71 -2.02 -8.19 -2.50
C GLY A 71 -1.40 -8.61 -1.18
N MET A 72 -1.88 -8.06 -0.07
CA MET A 72 -1.40 -8.43 1.26
C MET A 72 -1.99 -9.78 1.67
N THR A 73 -1.15 -10.62 2.27
CA THR A 73 -1.53 -11.98 2.62
C THR A 73 -2.27 -12.04 3.96
N ASP A 74 -3.31 -12.87 4.02
CA ASP A 74 -4.17 -13.07 5.19
C ASP A 74 -4.39 -14.54 5.56
N TYR A 75 -3.78 -15.49 4.85
CA TYR A 75 -4.02 -16.93 5.00
C TYR A 75 -3.61 -17.49 6.38
N ASP A 76 -2.72 -16.80 7.09
CA ASP A 76 -2.24 -17.16 8.43
C ASP A 76 -2.92 -16.34 9.55
N LEU A 77 -3.93 -15.53 9.20
CA LEU A 77 -4.74 -14.79 10.17
C LEU A 77 -5.95 -15.62 10.65
N PRO A 78 -6.58 -15.25 11.78
CA PRO A 78 -7.80 -15.89 12.25
C PRO A 78 -8.89 -15.92 11.17
N ALA A 79 -9.68 -16.98 11.12
CA ALA A 79 -10.79 -17.09 10.16
C ALA A 79 -11.92 -16.08 10.43
N ALA A 80 -12.11 -15.73 11.71
CA ALA A 80 -13.16 -14.79 12.12
C ALA A 80 -12.86 -13.38 11.57
N ARG A 81 -13.76 -12.86 10.73
CA ARG A 81 -13.58 -11.58 10.04
C ARG A 81 -13.24 -10.41 10.96
N HIS A 82 -13.89 -10.33 12.12
CA HIS A 82 -13.70 -9.23 13.06
C HIS A 82 -12.32 -9.27 13.74
N GLU A 83 -11.68 -10.43 13.85
CA GLU A 83 -10.31 -10.60 14.33
C GLU A 83 -9.29 -10.43 13.20
N ARG A 84 -9.61 -10.94 12.01
CA ARG A 84 -8.76 -10.88 10.81
C ARG A 84 -8.54 -9.46 10.31
N THR A 85 -9.63 -8.68 10.20
CA THR A 85 -9.62 -7.38 9.53
C THR A 85 -8.63 -6.40 10.18
N PRO A 86 -8.61 -6.21 11.51
CA PRO A 86 -7.63 -5.35 12.17
C PRO A 86 -6.18 -5.77 11.90
N LEU A 87 -5.89 -7.08 11.96
CA LEU A 87 -4.54 -7.60 11.73
C LEU A 87 -4.09 -7.38 10.27
N LEU A 88 -4.99 -7.57 9.32
CA LEU A 88 -4.71 -7.31 7.91
C LEU A 88 -4.48 -5.83 7.62
N VAL A 89 -5.26 -4.94 8.25
CA VAL A 89 -5.03 -3.48 8.18
C VAL A 89 -3.66 -3.12 8.75
N ARG A 90 -3.30 -3.66 9.93
CA ARG A 90 -1.97 -3.41 10.54
C ARG A 90 -0.83 -3.88 9.63
N ARG A 91 -0.94 -5.07 9.01
CA ARG A 91 0.03 -5.57 8.02
C ARG A 91 0.23 -4.60 6.87
N CYS A 92 -0.88 -4.15 6.27
CA CYS A 92 -0.84 -3.19 5.17
C CYS A 92 -0.15 -1.90 5.57
N LEU A 93 -0.54 -1.31 6.70
CA LEU A 93 0.01 -0.04 7.17
C LEU A 93 1.48 -0.16 7.57
N ALA A 94 1.86 -1.24 8.24
CA ALA A 94 3.26 -1.47 8.62
C ALA A 94 4.15 -1.62 7.38
N TYR A 95 3.69 -2.38 6.38
CA TYR A 95 4.40 -2.51 5.11
C TYR A 95 4.53 -1.17 4.38
N VAL A 96 3.43 -0.40 4.30
CA VAL A 96 3.42 0.95 3.73
C VAL A 96 4.44 1.85 4.42
N CYS A 97 4.43 1.88 5.75
CA CYS A 97 5.30 2.77 6.49
C CYS A 97 6.78 2.42 6.39
N ALA A 98 7.10 1.13 6.33
CA ALA A 98 8.47 0.69 6.06
C ALA A 98 8.91 1.12 4.65
N CYS A 99 8.13 0.80 3.61
CA CYS A 99 8.46 1.17 2.23
C CYS A 99 8.59 2.68 2.02
N LEU A 100 7.67 3.49 2.59
CA LEU A 100 7.70 4.95 2.45
C LEU A 100 8.88 5.58 3.18
N ARG A 101 9.30 5.02 4.32
CA ARG A 101 10.50 5.47 5.03
C ARG A 101 11.75 5.20 4.19
N THR A 102 11.90 3.97 3.69
CA THR A 102 13.04 3.61 2.84
C THR A 102 13.06 4.44 1.55
N ALA A 103 11.89 4.72 0.96
CA ALA A 103 11.80 5.62 -0.20
C ALA A 103 12.30 7.04 0.14
N GLN A 104 11.92 7.56 1.30
CA GLN A 104 12.35 8.89 1.74
C GLN A 104 13.86 8.95 2.00
N GLU A 105 14.44 7.91 2.58
CA GLU A 105 15.87 7.79 2.83
C GLU A 105 16.67 7.71 1.52
N GLU A 106 16.23 6.90 0.56
CA GLU A 106 16.95 6.69 -0.71
C GLU A 106 16.79 7.84 -1.70
N PHE A 107 15.59 8.44 -1.80
CA PHE A 107 15.32 9.51 -2.77
C PHE A 107 15.51 10.93 -2.20
N GLY A 108 15.62 11.07 -0.87
CA GLY A 108 15.74 12.37 -0.22
C GLY A 108 14.48 13.24 -0.32
N ASP A 109 13.32 12.67 -0.66
CA ASP A 109 12.04 13.37 -0.77
C ASP A 109 10.86 12.53 -0.27
N SER A 110 9.68 13.15 -0.11
CA SER A 110 8.44 12.50 0.34
C SER A 110 7.39 12.34 -0.77
N ARG A 111 7.84 12.21 -2.03
CA ARG A 111 6.94 12.23 -3.20
C ARG A 111 6.20 10.91 -3.41
N VAL A 112 6.78 9.78 -2.99
CA VAL A 112 6.12 8.48 -3.10
C VAL A 112 4.87 8.48 -2.20
N ARG A 113 3.74 8.04 -2.76
CA ARG A 113 2.48 7.82 -2.04
C ARG A 113 2.14 6.35 -2.09
N ALA A 114 1.55 5.86 -1.00
CA ALA A 114 1.00 4.54 -0.93
C ALA A 114 -0.53 4.59 -1.00
N TYR A 115 -1.11 3.60 -1.65
CA TYR A 115 -2.55 3.41 -1.75
C TYR A 115 -2.88 2.05 -1.15
N VAL A 116 -3.73 2.05 -0.14
CA VAL A 116 -4.25 0.83 0.48
C VAL A 116 -5.72 0.73 0.12
N SER A 117 -6.13 -0.41 -0.43
CA SER A 117 -7.53 -0.74 -0.64
C SER A 117 -7.88 -2.04 0.07
N LEU A 118 -9.05 -2.09 0.69
CA LEU A 118 -9.64 -3.32 1.22
C LEU A 118 -11.06 -3.44 0.68
N SER A 119 -11.38 -4.56 0.05
CA SER A 119 -12.72 -4.88 -0.45
C SER A 119 -13.12 -6.29 -0.04
N CYS A 120 -14.40 -6.50 0.14
CA CYS A 120 -14.95 -7.83 0.36
C CYS A 120 -15.51 -8.33 -0.96
N ALA A 121 -15.27 -9.60 -1.28
CA ALA A 121 -16.00 -10.26 -2.33
C ALA A 121 -17.48 -10.34 -1.95
N ASP A 122 -18.37 -10.11 -2.93
CA ASP A 122 -19.82 -10.30 -2.81
C ASP A 122 -20.17 -11.81 -2.85
N THR A 123 -19.57 -12.56 -1.94
CA THR A 123 -19.75 -14.01 -1.76
C THR A 123 -20.15 -14.29 -0.33
N ASP A 124 -20.78 -15.43 -0.06
CA ASP A 124 -21.20 -15.82 1.28
C ASP A 124 -20.01 -15.89 2.26
N GLU A 125 -18.81 -16.16 1.75
CA GLU A 125 -17.56 -16.18 2.51
C GLU A 125 -16.99 -14.77 2.81
N GLY A 126 -17.45 -13.75 2.08
CA GLY A 126 -17.06 -12.36 2.29
C GLY A 126 -15.55 -12.14 2.24
N LEU A 127 -14.85 -12.84 1.32
CA LEU A 127 -13.39 -12.85 1.23
C LEU A 127 -12.84 -11.42 1.21
N LEU A 128 -12.08 -11.08 2.24
CA LEU A 128 -11.47 -9.76 2.39
C LEU A 128 -10.18 -9.75 1.58
N THR A 129 -10.16 -8.99 0.49
CA THR A 129 -8.95 -8.72 -0.27
C THR A 129 -8.37 -7.39 0.16
N SER A 130 -7.05 -7.30 0.18
CA SER A 130 -6.37 -6.05 0.48
C SER A 130 -5.18 -5.86 -0.44
N ASN A 131 -5.08 -4.71 -1.08
CA ASN A 131 -3.99 -4.35 -1.97
C ASN A 131 -3.26 -3.13 -1.46
N VAL A 132 -1.92 -3.16 -1.59
CA VAL A 132 -1.04 -2.03 -1.35
C VAL A 132 -0.34 -1.69 -2.66
N THR A 133 -0.39 -0.44 -3.09
CA THR A 133 0.27 0.04 -4.31
C THR A 133 1.02 1.32 -4.03
N PHE A 134 2.18 1.50 -4.64
CA PHE A 134 2.98 2.71 -4.50
C PHE A 134 3.19 3.38 -5.85
N CYS A 135 3.06 4.70 -5.88
CA CYS A 135 3.42 5.49 -7.04
C CYS A 135 3.79 6.93 -6.64
N THR A 136 4.37 7.65 -7.57
CA THR A 136 4.80 9.03 -7.42
C THR A 136 3.85 9.93 -8.20
N PRO A 137 2.95 10.69 -7.52
CA PRO A 137 2.07 11.62 -8.20
C PRO A 137 2.84 12.64 -9.04
N LEU A 138 2.27 12.97 -10.21
CA LEU A 138 2.74 14.03 -11.09
C LEU A 138 1.67 15.10 -11.18
N ALA A 139 2.09 16.37 -11.22
CA ALA A 139 1.18 17.51 -11.23
C ALA A 139 0.17 17.44 -12.39
N ASP A 140 0.61 16.95 -13.55
CA ASP A 140 -0.18 16.93 -14.79
C ASP A 140 -0.76 15.55 -15.12
N VAL A 141 -0.65 14.57 -14.22
CA VAL A 141 -1.19 13.22 -14.43
C VAL A 141 -2.35 12.98 -13.49
N ARG A 142 -3.37 12.30 -14.03
CA ARG A 142 -4.54 11.88 -13.26
C ARG A 142 -4.07 11.07 -12.03
N PRO A 143 -4.61 11.32 -10.82
CA PRO A 143 -4.29 10.52 -9.65
C PRO A 143 -4.56 9.03 -9.89
N TYR A 144 -3.82 8.16 -9.21
CA TYR A 144 -4.02 6.71 -9.33
C TYR A 144 -5.46 6.28 -9.03
N ILE A 145 -6.05 6.84 -7.96
CA ILE A 145 -7.47 6.68 -7.63
C ILE A 145 -8.15 8.06 -7.70
N PRO A 146 -8.75 8.42 -8.85
CA PRO A 146 -9.55 9.65 -8.97
C PRO A 146 -10.76 9.59 -8.05
N GLY A 147 -11.02 10.68 -7.32
CA GLY A 147 -12.18 10.73 -6.42
C GLY A 147 -12.15 9.68 -5.30
N LEU A 148 -10.96 9.40 -4.76
CA LEU A 148 -10.72 8.40 -3.72
C LEU A 148 -11.75 8.44 -2.58
N GLU A 149 -12.14 9.64 -2.15
CA GLU A 149 -13.10 9.84 -1.07
C GLU A 149 -14.54 9.39 -1.44
N GLN A 150 -14.87 9.29 -2.72
CA GLN A 150 -16.18 8.87 -3.25
C GLN A 150 -16.28 7.38 -3.56
N VAL A 151 -15.19 6.61 -3.49
CA VAL A 151 -15.20 5.15 -3.68
C VAL A 151 -16.12 4.49 -2.64
N ARG A 152 -17.06 3.65 -3.10
CA ARG A 152 -18.13 3.07 -2.25
C ARG A 152 -18.01 1.57 -2.01
N ASP A 153 -17.37 0.85 -2.91
CA ASP A 153 -17.23 -0.61 -2.91
C ASP A 153 -16.04 -1.09 -2.06
N ALA A 154 -14.99 -0.29 -1.94
CA ALA A 154 -13.81 -0.58 -1.14
C ALA A 154 -13.59 0.45 -0.01
N ALA A 155 -12.87 0.05 1.04
CA ALA A 155 -12.20 0.98 1.95
C ALA A 155 -10.86 1.39 1.32
N VAL A 156 -10.62 2.68 1.12
CA VAL A 156 -9.40 3.18 0.44
C VAL A 156 -8.74 4.32 1.20
N ALA A 157 -7.40 4.33 1.20
CA ALA A 157 -6.58 5.42 1.68
C ALA A 157 -5.37 5.69 0.78
N GLU A 158 -5.02 6.96 0.68
CA GLU A 158 -3.73 7.46 0.20
C GLU A 158 -2.91 7.94 1.41
N ILE A 159 -1.71 7.37 1.56
CA ILE A 159 -0.85 7.50 2.72
C ILE A 159 0.50 8.08 2.29
N SER A 160 1.03 8.96 3.13
CA SER A 160 2.32 9.61 2.97
C SER A 160 3.32 9.18 4.04
N ALA A 161 4.61 9.46 3.81
CA ALA A 161 5.65 9.20 4.81
C ALA A 161 5.41 9.97 6.12
N GLU A 162 4.77 11.14 6.06
CA GLU A 162 4.41 11.94 7.23
C GLU A 162 3.33 11.27 8.09
N ASP A 163 2.30 10.69 7.44
CA ASP A 163 1.23 9.97 8.13
C ASP A 163 1.76 8.80 8.97
N CYS A 164 2.77 8.11 8.46
CA CYS A 164 3.41 6.99 9.12
C CYS A 164 4.17 7.34 10.40
N ARG A 165 4.62 8.59 10.56
CA ARG A 165 5.32 9.03 11.79
C ARG A 165 4.43 8.97 13.02
N ALA A 166 3.12 9.09 12.85
CA ALA A 166 2.17 9.02 13.95
C ALA A 166 1.81 7.59 14.36
N TRP A 167 2.17 6.59 13.55
CA TRP A 167 1.71 5.21 13.70
C TRP A 167 2.82 4.24 14.11
N TRP A 168 4.06 4.55 13.74
CA TRP A 168 5.23 3.69 13.94
C TRP A 168 5.91 3.91 15.30
#